data_AF-A0AAN8J1T2-F1
#
_entry.id   AF-A0AAN8J1T2-F1
#
_cell.length_a   1.000
_cell.length_b   1.000
_cell.length_c   1.000
_cell.angle_alpha   90.00
_cell.angle_beta   90.00
_cell.angle_gamma   90.00
#
_symmetry.space_group_name_H-M   'P 1'
#
loop_
_entity.id
_entity.type
_entity.pdbx_description
1 polymer ?
#
loop_
_entity_poly.entity_id
_entity_poly.type
_entity_poly.pdbx_seq_one_letter_code
_entity_poly.pdbx_strand_id
1 'polypeptide(L)'
;YFAKGYGPGNDPRRAYALSFLITVTVVMIGNLNMIAPFISNFFLCAYALVNYACFIACLSQTPGFRPAFRYYSPWLSLFGAVMCVSIMFVMSWPTTLFTCMFFFAVYTFIRHLKPDVNWGTSTTATTYKHALNGVMKLTKDEPHVKNYRPQVLVLCGAPHERSPLIQLAASITRGASLLICGNVIHERSVEEFGKQLATARKIEEMSQAIIRRQRIKGICKAVVAPSLEDGCLMLYQTCGLGRMAPNIVLLGMMQSAVKDRGAIKLETRNAYVRIIQ
;
A
#
# COMPACT_ATOMS: atom_id res chain seq x y z
N TYR A 1 -5.23 -11.24 -26.05
CA TYR A 1 -5.43 -11.34 -27.51
C TYR A 1 -4.19 -11.87 -28.25
N PHE A 2 -3.01 -11.22 -28.11
CA PHE A 2 -1.77 -11.67 -28.75
C PHE A 2 -1.07 -12.86 -28.06
N ALA A 3 -1.34 -13.08 -26.78
CA ALA A 3 -0.79 -14.21 -26.00
C ALA A 3 -1.47 -15.57 -26.27
N LYS A 4 -2.45 -15.64 -27.19
CA LYS A 4 -3.12 -16.90 -27.51
C LYS A 4 -2.17 -17.76 -28.35
N GLY A 5 -1.68 -18.84 -27.79
CA GLY A 5 -0.84 -19.80 -28.51
C GLY A 5 -1.67 -20.81 -29.31
N TYR A 6 -1.02 -21.41 -30.31
CA TYR A 6 -1.64 -22.31 -31.29
C TYR A 6 -0.75 -23.53 -31.50
N GLY A 7 -1.38 -24.70 -31.65
CA GLY A 7 -0.66 -25.96 -31.89
C GLY A 7 0.06 -26.51 -30.65
N PRO A 8 0.82 -27.61 -30.82
CA PRO A 8 1.49 -28.30 -29.71
C PRO A 8 2.60 -27.48 -29.04
N GLY A 9 3.23 -26.54 -29.76
CA GLY A 9 4.26 -25.64 -29.22
C GLY A 9 3.70 -24.37 -28.55
N ASN A 10 2.38 -24.19 -28.53
CA ASN A 10 1.72 -22.98 -28.01
C ASN A 10 2.21 -21.68 -28.70
N ASP A 11 2.43 -21.74 -30.02
CA ASP A 11 3.04 -20.66 -30.78
C ASP A 11 2.12 -19.43 -30.89
N PRO A 12 2.58 -18.21 -30.55
CA PRO A 12 1.77 -17.00 -30.58
C PRO A 12 1.68 -16.45 -32.03
N ARG A 13 0.99 -17.17 -32.92
CA ARG A 13 0.86 -16.85 -34.36
C ARG A 13 0.41 -15.41 -34.63
N ARG A 14 -0.48 -14.86 -33.79
CA ARG A 14 -0.95 -13.47 -33.90
C ARG A 14 0.14 -12.44 -33.60
N ALA A 15 1.03 -12.74 -32.65
CA ALA A 15 2.18 -11.89 -32.35
C ALA A 15 3.21 -11.95 -33.48
N TYR A 16 3.42 -13.13 -34.08
CA TYR A 16 4.27 -13.26 -35.27
C TYR A 16 3.73 -12.46 -36.46
N ALA A 17 2.43 -12.53 -36.73
CA ALA A 17 1.81 -11.75 -37.80
C ALA A 17 1.99 -10.24 -37.60
N LEU A 18 1.84 -9.75 -36.35
CA LEU A 18 2.08 -8.34 -36.01
C LEU A 18 3.56 -7.96 -36.19
N SER A 19 4.48 -8.78 -35.68
CA SER A 19 5.92 -8.55 -35.83
C SER A 19 6.36 -8.54 -37.30
N PHE A 20 5.81 -9.45 -38.10
CA PHE A 20 6.03 -9.51 -39.54
C PHE A 20 5.56 -8.22 -40.22
N LEU A 21 4.34 -7.75 -39.93
CA LEU A 21 3.81 -6.52 -40.50
C LEU A 21 4.68 -5.30 -40.15
N ILE A 22 5.08 -5.16 -38.87
CA ILE A 22 5.96 -4.08 -38.43
C ILE A 22 7.31 -4.15 -39.16
N THR A 23 7.89 -5.34 -39.27
CA THR A 23 9.20 -5.54 -39.92
C THR A 23 9.13 -5.19 -41.40
N VAL A 24 8.09 -5.64 -42.11
CA VAL A 24 7.90 -5.30 -43.53
C VAL A 24 7.77 -3.79 -43.71
N THR A 25 7.01 -3.09 -42.87
CA THR A 25 6.90 -1.62 -42.94
C THR A 25 8.25 -0.93 -42.77
N VAL A 26 9.08 -1.39 -41.84
CA VAL A 26 10.43 -0.83 -41.62
C VAL A 26 11.36 -1.13 -42.81
N VAL A 27 11.32 -2.35 -43.36
CA VAL A 27 12.13 -2.73 -44.53
C VAL A 27 11.75 -1.93 -45.77
N MET A 28 10.47 -1.60 -45.96
CA MET A 28 9.99 -0.80 -47.08
C MET A 28 10.55 0.64 -47.11
N ILE A 29 11.13 1.14 -46.02
CA ILE A 29 11.82 2.44 -45.99
C ILE A 29 13.06 2.43 -46.90
N GLY A 30 13.68 1.28 -47.14
CA GLY A 30 14.78 1.11 -48.10
C GLY A 30 16.06 1.87 -47.79
N ASN A 31 16.17 2.50 -46.61
CA ASN A 31 17.32 3.30 -46.20
C ASN A 31 17.80 2.93 -44.79
N LEU A 32 18.90 2.17 -44.74
CA LEU A 32 19.49 1.70 -43.49
C LEU A 32 19.91 2.85 -42.55
N ASN A 33 20.40 3.96 -43.11
CA ASN A 33 20.88 5.10 -42.33
C ASN A 33 19.75 5.84 -41.60
N MET A 34 18.52 5.76 -42.11
CA MET A 34 17.35 6.29 -41.41
C MET A 34 16.83 5.34 -40.33
N ILE A 35 16.96 4.03 -40.54
CA ILE A 35 16.46 3.00 -39.63
C ILE A 35 17.36 2.85 -38.40
N ALA A 36 18.69 2.92 -38.58
CA ALA A 36 19.65 2.63 -37.51
C ALA A 36 19.48 3.52 -36.26
N PRO A 37 19.38 4.86 -36.35
CA PRO A 37 19.19 5.72 -35.17
C PRO A 37 17.84 5.49 -34.47
N PHE A 38 16.82 5.05 -35.20
CA PHE A 38 15.52 4.71 -34.65
C PHE A 38 15.62 3.47 -33.76
N ILE A 39 16.16 2.36 -34.30
CA ILE A 39 16.34 1.11 -33.55
C ILE A 39 17.28 1.31 -32.35
N SER A 40 18.41 2.01 -32.54
CA SER A 40 19.36 2.29 -31.47
C SER A 40 18.73 3.05 -30.31
N ASN A 41 17.85 4.04 -30.57
CA ASN A 41 17.15 4.77 -29.52
C ASN A 41 16.20 3.88 -28.69
N PHE A 42 15.48 2.95 -29.33
CA PHE A 42 14.62 2.02 -28.59
C PHE A 42 15.44 1.08 -27.69
N PHE A 43 16.57 0.55 -28.17
CA PHE A 43 17.45 -0.29 -27.35
C PHE A 43 18.12 0.49 -26.22
N LEU A 44 18.63 1.70 -26.48
CA LEU A 44 19.20 2.55 -25.43
C LEU A 44 18.17 2.92 -24.37
N CYS A 45 16.91 3.15 -24.75
CA CYS A 45 15.84 3.40 -23.79
C CYS A 45 15.59 2.16 -22.91
N ALA A 46 15.53 0.97 -23.50
CA ALA A 46 15.40 -0.27 -22.74
C ALA A 46 16.57 -0.47 -21.76
N TYR A 47 17.82 -0.23 -22.20
CA TYR A 47 18.99 -0.30 -21.33
C TYR A 47 18.97 0.75 -20.23
N ALA A 48 18.53 1.98 -20.51
CA ALA A 48 18.37 3.02 -19.52
C ALA A 48 17.32 2.63 -18.46
N LEU A 49 16.18 2.10 -18.89
CA LEU A 49 15.09 1.66 -18.01
C LEU A 49 15.51 0.50 -17.11
N VAL A 50 16.22 -0.50 -17.65
CA VAL A 50 16.73 -1.64 -16.86
C VAL A 50 17.74 -1.16 -15.82
N ASN A 51 18.70 -0.33 -16.21
CA ASN A 51 19.68 0.24 -15.30
C ASN A 51 19.03 1.09 -14.19
N TYR A 52 18.08 1.94 -14.56
CA TYR A 52 17.34 2.75 -13.59
C TYR A 52 16.49 1.88 -12.64
N ALA A 53 15.84 0.83 -13.15
CA ALA A 53 15.06 -0.11 -12.35
C ALA A 53 15.94 -0.84 -11.32
N CYS A 54 17.13 -1.31 -11.72
CA CYS A 54 18.09 -1.92 -10.82
C CYS A 54 18.57 -0.95 -9.73
N PHE A 55 18.86 0.31 -10.09
CA PHE A 55 19.22 1.35 -9.13
C PHE A 55 18.13 1.58 -8.08
N ILE A 56 16.88 1.81 -8.52
CA ILE A 56 15.75 2.06 -7.61
C ILE A 56 15.44 0.84 -6.75
N ALA A 57 15.53 -0.37 -7.28
CA ALA A 57 15.31 -1.59 -6.51
C ALA A 57 16.36 -1.74 -5.39
N CYS A 58 17.64 -1.47 -5.68
CA CYS A 58 18.71 -1.48 -4.68
C CYS A 58 18.52 -0.39 -3.63
N LEU A 59 18.19 0.84 -4.04
CA LEU A 59 17.95 1.96 -3.12
C LEU A 59 16.75 1.70 -2.19
N SER A 60 15.70 1.08 -2.72
CA SER A 60 14.49 0.72 -1.99
C SER A 60 14.69 -0.43 -1.01
N GLN A 61 15.81 -1.16 -1.10
CA GLN A 61 16.12 -2.33 -0.26
C GLN A 61 14.97 -3.34 -0.24
N THR A 62 14.37 -3.60 -1.42
CA THR A 62 13.30 -4.59 -1.57
C THR A 62 13.85 -5.99 -1.25
N PRO A 63 13.19 -6.79 -0.39
CA PRO A 63 13.72 -8.10 0.02
C PRO A 63 14.05 -9.05 -1.13
N GLY A 64 13.30 -8.97 -2.24
CA GLY A 64 13.47 -9.80 -3.43
C GLY A 64 14.59 -9.37 -4.39
N PHE A 65 15.20 -8.19 -4.20
CA PHE A 65 16.31 -7.73 -5.04
C PHE A 65 17.62 -7.76 -4.26
N ARG A 66 18.32 -8.89 -4.34
CA ARG A 66 19.62 -9.14 -3.68
C ARG A 66 20.67 -9.51 -4.73
N PRO A 67 21.25 -8.54 -5.44
CA PRO A 67 22.29 -8.82 -6.43
C PRO A 67 23.49 -9.47 -5.75
N ALA A 68 23.74 -10.74 -6.03
CA ALA A 68 24.87 -11.52 -5.48
C ALA A 68 26.19 -11.30 -6.26
N PHE A 69 26.13 -10.55 -7.36
CA PHE A 69 27.28 -10.33 -8.22
C PHE A 69 28.28 -9.34 -7.58
N ARG A 70 29.54 -9.76 -7.47
CA ARG A 70 30.60 -9.05 -6.74
C ARG A 70 30.87 -7.63 -7.21
N TYR A 71 30.78 -7.37 -8.52
CA TYR A 71 31.09 -6.05 -9.11
C TYR A 71 29.84 -5.19 -9.36
N TYR A 72 28.68 -5.62 -8.88
CA TYR A 72 27.48 -4.81 -8.97
C TYR A 72 27.55 -3.65 -7.98
N SER A 73 27.34 -2.43 -8.47
CA SER A 73 27.15 -1.23 -7.65
C SER A 73 25.90 -0.48 -8.11
N PRO A 74 25.03 -0.02 -7.20
CA PRO A 74 23.84 0.76 -7.58
C PRO A 74 24.22 2.03 -8.32
N TRP A 75 25.29 2.71 -7.92
CA TRP A 75 25.76 3.93 -8.57
C TRP A 75 26.26 3.69 -9.99
N LEU A 76 26.87 2.53 -10.25
CA LEU A 76 27.26 2.13 -11.60
C LEU A 76 26.03 1.96 -12.50
N SER A 77 24.94 1.40 -11.96
CA SER A 77 23.69 1.26 -12.69
C SER A 77 23.04 2.63 -12.97
N LEU A 78 23.05 3.55 -11.99
CA LEU A 78 22.59 4.93 -12.23
C LEU A 78 23.42 5.62 -13.32
N PHE A 79 24.75 5.48 -13.25
CA PHE A 79 25.66 6.03 -14.26
C PHE A 79 25.36 5.46 -15.65
N GLY A 80 25.16 4.14 -15.77
CA GLY A 80 24.76 3.51 -17.02
C GLY A 80 23.44 4.06 -17.57
N ALA A 81 22.43 4.27 -16.73
CA ALA A 81 21.17 4.88 -17.15
C ALA A 81 21.35 6.30 -17.69
N VAL A 82 22.10 7.15 -16.98
CA VAL A 82 22.40 8.54 -17.40
C VAL A 82 23.20 8.56 -18.71
N MET A 83 24.19 7.68 -18.84
CA MET A 83 24.99 7.55 -20.06
C MET A 83 24.10 7.15 -21.24
N CYS A 84 23.23 6.16 -21.09
CA CYS A 84 22.30 5.75 -22.14
C CYS A 84 21.42 6.93 -22.59
N VAL A 85 20.81 7.67 -21.67
CA VAL A 85 19.98 8.84 -22.01
C VAL A 85 20.82 9.93 -22.70
N SER A 86 22.04 10.17 -22.23
CA SER A 86 22.94 11.16 -22.84
C SER A 86 23.28 10.80 -24.29
N ILE A 87 23.61 9.53 -24.55
CA ILE A 87 23.92 9.05 -25.92
C ILE A 87 22.67 9.16 -26.82
N MET A 88 21.46 8.91 -26.29
CA MET A 88 20.22 9.11 -27.06
C MET A 88 20.12 10.55 -27.57
N PHE A 89 20.30 11.54 -26.68
CA PHE A 89 20.24 12.96 -27.04
C PHE A 89 21.33 13.36 -28.06
N VAL A 90 22.54 12.80 -27.93
CA VAL A 90 23.65 13.04 -28.87
C VAL A 90 23.34 12.45 -30.25
N MET A 91 22.70 11.29 -30.32
CA MET A 91 22.34 10.66 -31.59
C MET A 91 21.27 11.46 -32.35
N SER A 92 20.16 11.81 -31.70
CA SER A 92 19.06 12.53 -32.34
C SER A 92 18.03 13.00 -31.30
N TRP A 93 18.07 14.28 -30.98
CA TRP A 93 17.14 14.89 -30.02
C TRP A 93 15.64 14.73 -30.39
N PRO A 94 15.20 14.79 -31.68
CA PRO A 94 13.78 14.66 -32.00
C PRO A 94 13.27 13.23 -31.76
N THR A 95 14.03 12.22 -32.17
CA THR A 95 13.65 10.81 -31.96
C THR A 95 13.73 10.44 -30.48
N THR A 96 14.70 10.96 -29.74
CA THR A 96 14.77 10.79 -28.28
C THR A 96 13.53 11.31 -27.60
N LEU A 97 13.08 12.53 -27.91
CA LEU A 97 11.88 13.11 -27.31
C LEU A 97 10.64 12.26 -27.62
N PHE A 98 10.50 11.80 -28.86
CA PHE A 98 9.42 10.91 -29.26
C PHE A 98 9.45 9.57 -28.50
N THR A 99 10.62 8.91 -28.41
CA THR A 99 10.78 7.65 -27.68
C THR A 99 10.49 7.84 -26.19
N CYS A 100 11.01 8.90 -25.56
CA CYS A 100 10.73 9.22 -24.17
C CYS A 100 9.23 9.48 -23.92
N MET A 101 8.58 10.24 -24.80
CA MET A 101 7.14 10.49 -24.72
C MET A 101 6.34 9.19 -24.85
N PHE A 102 6.70 8.31 -25.79
CA PHE A 102 6.05 7.01 -25.98
C PHE A 102 6.16 6.13 -24.72
N PHE A 103 7.37 5.95 -24.18
CA PHE A 103 7.56 5.14 -22.97
C PHE A 103 6.92 5.78 -21.73
N PHE A 104 6.92 7.11 -21.63
CA PHE A 104 6.23 7.81 -20.55
C PHE A 104 4.70 7.61 -20.63
N ALA A 105 4.13 7.64 -21.84
CA ALA A 105 2.72 7.37 -22.07
C ALA A 105 2.37 5.92 -21.72
N VAL A 106 3.19 4.95 -22.13
CA VAL A 106 3.00 3.53 -21.78
C VAL A 106 3.11 3.33 -20.27
N TYR A 107 4.12 3.92 -19.62
CA TYR A 107 4.27 3.87 -18.16
C TYR A 107 3.05 4.44 -17.44
N THR A 108 2.59 5.61 -17.88
CA THR A 108 1.40 6.27 -17.32
C THR A 108 0.15 5.44 -17.54
N PHE A 109 -0.03 4.86 -18.73
CA PHE A 109 -1.14 3.97 -19.06
C PHE A 109 -1.17 2.73 -18.15
N ILE A 110 -0.04 2.04 -17.98
CA ILE A 110 0.08 0.88 -17.08
C ILE A 110 -0.22 1.29 -15.64
N ARG A 111 0.29 2.45 -15.20
CA ARG A 111 0.05 2.96 -13.84
C ARG A 111 -1.43 3.26 -13.59
N HIS A 112 -2.16 3.74 -14.59
CA HIS A 112 -3.61 3.98 -14.47
C HIS A 112 -4.43 2.70 -14.48
N LEU A 113 -4.02 1.69 -15.26
CA LEU A 113 -4.69 0.39 -15.28
C LEU A 113 -4.68 -0.31 -13.91
N LYS A 114 -3.70 -0.01 -13.05
CA LYS A 114 -3.47 -0.68 -11.75
C LYS A 114 -3.72 -2.19 -11.84
N PRO A 115 -3.02 -2.90 -12.75
CA PRO A 115 -3.24 -4.34 -12.89
C PRO A 115 -3.00 -5.02 -11.56
N ASP A 116 -3.85 -5.97 -11.19
CA ASP A 116 -3.72 -6.74 -9.97
C ASP A 116 -2.53 -7.71 -10.14
N VAL A 117 -1.34 -7.20 -9.83
CA VAL A 117 -0.07 -7.91 -10.00
C VAL A 117 0.47 -8.34 -8.65
N ASN A 118 0.78 -9.62 -8.53
CA ASN A 118 1.29 -10.22 -7.29
C ASN A 118 2.75 -9.82 -6.96
N TRP A 119 3.43 -9.12 -7.88
CA TRP A 119 4.79 -8.62 -7.68
C TRP A 119 4.71 -7.25 -7.01
N GLY A 120 5.04 -7.20 -5.72
CA GLY A 120 5.00 -5.96 -4.93
C GLY A 120 5.79 -4.82 -5.58
N THR A 121 5.29 -3.58 -5.45
CA THR A 121 5.91 -2.40 -6.07
C THR A 121 7.09 -1.89 -5.23
N SER A 122 8.18 -1.44 -5.86
CA SER A 122 9.31 -0.83 -5.11
C SER A 122 8.87 0.36 -4.25
N THR A 123 7.88 1.13 -4.71
CA THR A 123 7.33 2.28 -3.99
C THR A 123 6.67 1.90 -2.65
N THR A 124 5.99 0.75 -2.57
CA THR A 124 5.39 0.28 -1.31
C THR A 124 6.48 -0.18 -0.34
N ALA A 125 7.52 -0.83 -0.83
CA ALA A 125 8.69 -1.21 -0.02
C ALA A 125 9.43 0.01 0.54
N THR A 126 9.66 1.04 -0.27
CA THR A 126 10.26 2.30 0.19
C THR A 126 9.39 2.97 1.25
N THR A 127 8.07 3.01 1.03
CA THR A 127 7.11 3.59 2.00
C THR A 127 7.15 2.83 3.34
N TYR A 128 7.18 1.50 3.30
CA TYR A 128 7.30 0.66 4.49
C TYR A 128 8.59 0.95 5.26
N LYS A 129 9.73 1.03 4.56
CA LYS A 129 11.03 1.34 5.17
C LYS A 129 11.03 2.73 5.81
N HIS A 130 10.46 3.74 5.16
CA HIS A 130 10.33 5.08 5.73
C HIS A 130 9.43 5.08 6.98
N ALA A 131 8.29 4.37 6.93
CA ALA A 131 7.40 4.26 8.08
C ALA A 131 8.09 3.58 9.27
N LEU A 132 8.77 2.45 9.03
CA LEU A 132 9.51 1.72 10.08
C LEU A 132 10.63 2.58 10.68
N ASN A 133 11.46 3.20 9.85
CA ASN A 133 12.52 4.10 10.31
C ASN A 133 11.96 5.29 11.11
N GLY A 134 10.80 5.82 10.68
CA GLY A 134 10.08 6.87 11.41
C GLY A 134 9.65 6.42 12.80
N VAL A 135 9.03 5.24 12.91
CA VAL A 135 8.65 4.64 14.20
C VAL A 135 9.88 4.44 15.09
N MET A 136 10.95 3.86 14.54
CA MET A 136 12.18 3.58 15.28
C MET A 136 12.86 4.85 15.78
N LYS A 137 12.81 5.94 15.01
CA LYS A 137 13.32 7.25 15.43
C LYS A 137 12.51 7.82 16.58
N LEU A 138 11.17 7.77 16.48
CA LEU A 138 10.26 8.22 17.55
C LEU A 138 10.49 7.49 18.87
N THR A 139 10.85 6.20 18.83
CA THR A 139 11.13 5.43 20.06
C THR A 139 12.42 5.88 20.77
N LYS A 140 13.40 6.42 20.04
CA LYS A 140 14.66 6.90 20.62
C LYS A 140 14.55 8.28 21.26
N ASP A 141 13.69 9.14 20.71
CA ASP A 141 13.54 10.51 21.19
C ASP A 141 12.79 10.55 22.54
N GLU A 142 13.24 11.41 23.46
CA GLU A 142 12.57 11.60 24.75
C GLU A 142 11.24 12.35 24.60
N PRO A 143 10.19 11.95 25.34
CA PRO A 143 8.89 12.59 25.27
C PRO A 143 8.95 13.98 25.92
N HIS A 144 8.69 15.02 25.15
CA HIS A 144 8.52 16.38 25.67
C HIS A 144 7.03 16.78 25.63
N VAL A 145 6.54 17.36 26.72
CA VAL A 145 5.16 17.89 26.86
C VAL A 145 4.71 18.77 25.69
N LYS A 146 5.61 19.57 25.09
CA LYS A 146 5.31 20.45 23.95
C LYS A 146 5.02 19.70 22.65
N ASN A 147 5.47 18.46 22.54
CA ASN A 147 5.26 17.60 21.37
C ASN A 147 4.07 16.63 21.55
N TYR A 148 3.23 16.88 22.57
CA TYR A 148 2.03 16.09 22.78
C TYR A 148 1.14 16.07 21.52
N ARG A 149 0.67 14.88 21.16
CA ARG A 149 -0.32 14.68 20.10
C ARG A 149 -1.48 13.83 20.64
N PRO A 150 -2.74 14.21 20.39
CA PRO A 150 -3.89 13.40 20.79
C PRO A 150 -4.00 12.19 19.85
N GLN A 151 -3.62 11.01 20.35
CA GLN A 151 -3.70 9.74 19.63
C GLN A 151 -4.94 8.98 20.13
N VAL A 152 -5.96 8.87 19.30
CA VAL A 152 -7.29 8.44 19.72
C VAL A 152 -7.55 6.98 19.32
N LEU A 153 -7.90 6.15 20.28
CA LEU A 153 -8.54 4.85 20.07
C LEU A 153 -10.05 5.00 20.23
N VAL A 154 -10.79 4.83 19.14
CA VAL A 154 -12.25 4.90 19.12
C VAL A 154 -12.83 3.50 19.20
N LEU A 155 -13.61 3.22 20.23
CA LEU A 155 -14.37 1.98 20.35
C LEU A 155 -15.70 2.13 19.59
N CYS A 156 -15.63 2.06 18.26
CA CYS A 156 -16.78 2.27 17.39
C CYS A 156 -17.55 0.98 17.06
N GLY A 157 -16.93 -0.19 17.19
CA GLY A 157 -17.48 -1.42 16.61
C GLY A 157 -17.28 -1.40 15.09
N ALA A 158 -18.26 -1.89 14.33
CA ALA A 158 -18.19 -1.77 12.88
C ALA A 158 -18.31 -0.28 12.45
N PRO A 159 -17.44 0.25 11.57
CA PRO A 159 -17.38 1.69 11.30
C PRO A 159 -18.67 2.32 10.77
N HIS A 160 -19.56 1.53 10.17
CA HIS A 160 -20.83 2.01 9.63
C HIS A 160 -21.90 2.23 10.71
N GLU A 161 -21.82 1.55 11.85
CA GLU A 161 -22.83 1.62 12.92
C GLU A 161 -22.73 2.94 13.71
N ARG A 162 -21.52 3.45 13.92
CA ARG A 162 -21.26 4.63 14.76
C ARG A 162 -20.45 5.71 14.04
N SER A 163 -20.87 6.05 12.82
CA SER A 163 -20.24 7.09 12.00
C SER A 163 -20.03 8.44 12.73
N PRO A 164 -20.99 8.97 13.53
CA PRO A 164 -20.78 10.25 14.22
C PRO A 164 -19.61 10.25 15.21
N LEU A 165 -19.38 9.11 15.90
CA LEU A 165 -18.27 8.97 16.84
C LEU A 165 -16.92 9.01 16.13
N ILE A 166 -16.83 8.38 14.96
CA ILE A 166 -15.63 8.38 14.12
C ILE A 166 -15.37 9.78 13.55
N GLN A 167 -16.41 10.49 13.12
CA GLN A 167 -16.28 11.87 12.64
C GLN A 167 -15.80 12.83 13.72
N LEU A 168 -16.30 12.67 14.95
CA LEU A 168 -15.81 13.43 16.10
C LEU A 168 -14.33 13.13 16.38
N ALA A 169 -13.93 11.85 16.36
CA ALA A 169 -12.52 11.49 16.53
C ALA A 169 -11.63 12.02 15.39
N ALA A 170 -12.14 12.01 14.17
CA ALA A 170 -11.47 12.57 13.01
C ALA A 170 -11.32 14.10 13.10
N SER A 171 -12.29 14.80 13.69
CA SER A 171 -12.21 16.25 13.90
C SER A 171 -11.23 16.64 15.00
N ILE A 172 -11.05 15.80 16.02
CA ILE A 172 -10.02 15.95 17.07
C ILE A 172 -8.63 15.74 16.49
N THR A 173 -8.42 14.65 15.75
CA THR A 173 -7.10 14.28 15.20
C THR A 173 -6.70 15.10 13.96
N ARG A 174 -7.67 15.60 13.19
CA ARG A 174 -7.53 16.35 11.92
C ARG A 174 -6.57 15.70 10.91
N GLY A 175 -6.38 14.38 11.01
CA GLY A 175 -5.43 13.64 10.19
C GLY A 175 -3.95 14.02 10.40
N ALA A 176 -3.62 14.69 11.51
CA ALA A 176 -2.27 15.01 11.96
C ALA A 176 -1.80 14.12 13.12
N SER A 177 -2.73 13.38 13.73
CA SER A 177 -2.48 12.43 14.81
C SER A 177 -3.03 11.05 14.49
N LEU A 178 -2.57 10.05 15.23
CA LEU A 178 -3.03 8.67 15.10
C LEU A 178 -4.51 8.54 15.50
N LEU A 179 -5.29 7.91 14.63
CA LEU A 179 -6.68 7.52 14.88
C LEU A 179 -6.81 6.03 14.62
N ILE A 180 -7.20 5.27 15.65
CA ILE A 180 -7.47 3.84 15.55
C ILE A 180 -8.95 3.59 15.81
N CYS A 181 -9.62 2.89 14.90
CA CYS A 181 -11.00 2.45 15.04
C CYS A 181 -11.02 0.99 15.48
N GLY A 182 -11.29 0.77 16.78
CA GLY A 182 -11.34 -0.55 17.40
C GLY A 182 -12.70 -1.22 17.23
N ASN A 183 -12.68 -2.48 16.81
CA ASN A 183 -13.84 -3.35 16.73
C ASN A 183 -13.60 -4.64 17.53
N VAL A 184 -14.48 -4.95 18.46
CA VAL A 184 -14.44 -6.20 19.24
C VAL A 184 -15.52 -7.13 18.70
N ILE A 185 -15.09 -8.25 18.12
CA ILE A 185 -15.97 -9.31 17.64
C ILE A 185 -16.15 -10.29 18.79
N HIS A 186 -17.36 -10.33 19.34
CA HIS A 186 -17.72 -11.25 20.43
C HIS A 186 -17.95 -12.65 19.87
N GLU A 187 -17.14 -13.61 20.30
CA GLU A 187 -17.26 -15.00 19.87
C GLU A 187 -17.00 -15.92 21.06
N ARG A 188 -17.87 -16.91 21.29
CA ARG A 188 -17.84 -17.75 22.50
C ARG A 188 -17.10 -19.08 22.31
N SER A 189 -16.92 -19.54 21.08
CA SER A 189 -16.30 -20.83 20.78
C SER A 189 -14.81 -20.69 20.48
N VAL A 190 -13.98 -21.54 21.10
CA VAL A 190 -12.52 -21.60 20.92
C VAL A 190 -12.11 -22.56 19.79
N GLU A 191 -13.04 -23.40 19.31
CA GLU A 191 -12.74 -24.54 18.43
C GLU A 191 -12.29 -24.13 17.02
N GLU A 192 -12.55 -22.90 16.58
CA GLU A 192 -12.21 -22.41 15.24
C GLU A 192 -11.40 -21.10 15.22
N PHE A 193 -10.50 -20.92 16.18
CA PHE A 193 -9.71 -19.68 16.33
C PHE A 193 -9.02 -19.21 15.03
N GLY A 194 -8.50 -20.13 14.22
CA GLY A 194 -7.86 -19.80 12.93
C GLY A 194 -8.82 -19.21 11.89
N LYS A 195 -10.04 -19.75 11.78
CA LYS A 195 -11.09 -19.21 10.90
C LYS A 195 -11.59 -17.86 11.40
N GLN A 196 -11.75 -17.73 12.72
CA GLN A 196 -12.17 -16.48 13.37
C GLN A 196 -11.17 -15.34 13.14
N LEU A 197 -9.86 -15.62 13.22
CA LEU A 197 -8.83 -14.63 12.93
C LEU A 197 -8.85 -14.20 11.45
N ALA A 198 -9.10 -15.13 10.53
CA ALA A 198 -9.27 -14.81 9.11
C ALA A 198 -10.51 -13.91 8.88
N THR A 199 -11.62 -14.21 9.55
CA THR A 199 -12.83 -13.37 9.52
C THR A 199 -12.56 -11.98 10.08
N ALA A 200 -11.84 -11.87 11.21
CA ALA A 200 -11.48 -10.58 11.80
C ALA A 200 -10.59 -9.74 10.87
N ARG A 201 -9.59 -10.36 10.22
CA ARG A 201 -8.77 -9.70 9.19
C ARG A 201 -9.61 -9.20 8.02
N LYS A 202 -10.55 -10.01 7.53
CA LYS A 202 -11.47 -9.61 6.45
C LYS A 202 -12.36 -8.43 6.87
N ILE A 203 -12.90 -8.46 8.09
CA ILE A 203 -13.69 -7.35 8.65
C ILE A 203 -12.83 -6.08 8.79
N GLU A 204 -11.57 -6.21 9.22
CA GLU A 204 -10.61 -5.10 9.32
C GLU A 204 -10.34 -4.48 7.94
N GLU A 205 -10.08 -5.29 6.91
CA GLU A 205 -9.86 -4.83 5.54
C GLU A 205 -11.09 -4.12 4.95
N MET A 206 -12.28 -4.69 5.14
CA MET A 206 -13.54 -4.08 4.72
C MET A 206 -13.79 -2.75 5.44
N SER A 207 -13.57 -2.73 6.75
CA SER A 207 -13.68 -1.53 7.59
C SER A 207 -12.70 -0.45 7.14
N GLN A 208 -11.46 -0.82 6.83
CA GLN A 208 -10.43 0.08 6.34
C GLN A 208 -10.82 0.69 4.98
N ALA A 209 -11.46 -0.08 4.10
CA ALA A 209 -11.95 0.41 2.82
C ALA A 209 -13.07 1.44 3.00
N ILE A 210 -13.98 1.24 3.96
CA ILE A 210 -15.06 2.20 4.29
C ILE A 210 -14.48 3.53 4.79
N ILE A 211 -13.55 3.48 5.75
CA ILE A 211 -12.90 4.69 6.30
C ILE A 211 -12.13 5.46 5.21
N ARG A 212 -11.43 4.74 4.32
CA ARG A 212 -10.74 5.34 3.17
C ARG A 212 -11.72 6.05 2.22
N ARG A 213 -12.89 5.47 1.95
CA ARG A 213 -13.94 6.11 1.13
C ARG A 213 -14.48 7.39 1.76
N GLN A 214 -14.58 7.43 3.09
CA GLN A 214 -14.99 8.62 3.84
C GLN A 214 -13.89 9.69 3.96
N ARG A 215 -12.70 9.47 3.38
CA ARG A 215 -11.52 10.35 3.46
C ARG A 215 -11.04 10.62 4.88
N ILE A 216 -11.34 9.72 5.82
CA ILE A 216 -10.87 9.80 7.20
C ILE A 216 -9.49 9.14 7.28
N LYS A 217 -8.50 9.85 7.85
CA LYS A 217 -7.16 9.30 8.08
C LYS A 217 -7.14 8.51 9.38
N GLY A 218 -7.51 7.23 9.32
CA GLY A 218 -7.51 6.33 10.45
C GLY A 218 -7.21 4.88 10.06
N ILE A 219 -6.84 4.08 11.05
CA ILE A 219 -6.52 2.66 10.92
C ILE A 219 -7.60 1.86 11.65
N CYS A 220 -8.18 0.86 10.99
CA CYS A 220 -9.11 -0.07 11.63
C CYS A 220 -8.33 -1.19 12.33
N LYS A 221 -8.80 -1.62 13.49
CA LYS A 221 -8.27 -2.79 14.18
C LYS A 221 -9.41 -3.65 14.70
N ALA A 222 -9.44 -4.91 14.29
CA ALA A 222 -10.41 -5.88 14.80
C ALA A 222 -9.74 -6.89 15.74
N VAL A 223 -10.40 -7.18 16.86
CA VAL A 223 -10.00 -8.25 17.80
C VAL A 223 -11.17 -9.20 18.03
N VAL A 224 -10.85 -10.48 18.22
CA VAL A 224 -11.82 -11.51 18.58
C VAL A 224 -11.62 -11.82 20.06
N ALA A 225 -12.68 -11.72 20.85
CA ALA A 225 -12.61 -11.93 22.29
C ALA A 225 -13.89 -12.57 22.85
N PRO A 226 -13.78 -13.35 23.94
CA PRO A 226 -14.93 -13.99 24.58
C PRO A 226 -15.86 -12.99 25.28
N SER A 227 -15.36 -11.80 25.62
CA SER A 227 -16.16 -10.72 26.20
C SER A 227 -15.74 -9.37 25.62
N LEU A 228 -16.62 -8.37 25.75
CA LEU A 228 -16.31 -7.00 25.33
C LEU A 228 -15.19 -6.40 26.20
N GLU A 229 -15.18 -6.71 27.50
CA GLU A 229 -14.16 -6.27 28.46
C GLU A 229 -12.77 -6.76 28.01
N ASP A 230 -12.64 -8.07 27.78
CA ASP A 230 -11.36 -8.67 27.37
C ASP A 230 -10.90 -8.12 26.01
N GLY A 231 -11.81 -7.95 25.06
CA GLY A 231 -11.48 -7.37 23.76
C GLY A 231 -11.03 -5.92 23.84
N CYS A 232 -11.67 -5.11 24.69
CA CYS A 232 -11.24 -3.74 24.97
C CYS A 232 -9.86 -3.70 25.63
N LEU A 233 -9.60 -4.58 26.62
CA LEU A 233 -8.30 -4.71 27.27
C LEU A 233 -7.20 -5.07 26.26
N MET A 234 -7.46 -6.02 25.37
CA MET A 234 -6.55 -6.37 24.28
C MET A 234 -6.27 -5.16 23.38
N LEU A 235 -7.29 -4.38 23.01
CA LEU A 235 -7.10 -3.17 22.22
C LEU A 235 -6.26 -2.13 22.97
N TYR A 236 -6.49 -1.91 24.26
CA TYR A 236 -5.73 -0.96 25.07
C TYR A 236 -4.24 -1.29 25.14
N GLN A 237 -3.91 -2.58 25.27
CA GLN A 237 -2.53 -3.02 25.43
C GLN A 237 -1.78 -3.20 24.11
N THR A 238 -2.49 -3.57 23.03
CA THR A 238 -1.84 -4.02 21.78
C THR A 238 -1.99 -3.04 20.61
N CYS A 239 -2.82 -2.00 20.72
CA CYS A 239 -2.97 -1.04 19.65
C CYS A 239 -1.74 -0.13 19.53
N GLY A 240 -1.22 -0.01 18.30
CA GLY A 240 -0.12 0.88 17.96
C GLY A 240 1.22 0.18 17.81
N LEU A 241 2.27 0.98 17.63
CA LEU A 241 3.64 0.50 17.49
C LEU A 241 4.61 1.51 18.13
N GLY A 242 5.31 1.08 19.19
CA GLY A 242 6.23 1.94 19.93
C GLY A 242 5.52 3.18 20.47
N ARG A 243 6.02 4.38 20.13
CA ARG A 243 5.42 5.67 20.53
C ARG A 243 4.17 6.06 19.73
N MET A 244 3.89 5.40 18.60
CA MET A 244 2.64 5.57 17.86
C MET A 244 1.57 4.64 18.45
N ALA A 245 1.13 4.95 19.66
CA ALA A 245 0.12 4.22 20.41
C ALA A 245 -0.93 5.21 20.96
N PRO A 246 -2.21 4.78 21.05
CA PRO A 246 -3.28 5.65 21.52
C PRO A 246 -3.04 6.06 22.97
N ASN A 247 -3.32 7.33 23.28
CA ASN A 247 -3.25 7.91 24.63
C ASN A 247 -4.60 8.49 25.10
N ILE A 248 -5.62 8.47 24.23
CA ILE A 248 -6.98 8.83 24.53
C ILE A 248 -7.88 7.70 24.04
N VAL A 249 -8.78 7.23 24.90
CA VAL A 249 -9.86 6.32 24.51
C VAL A 249 -11.14 7.14 24.32
N LEU A 250 -11.79 6.98 23.17
CA LEU A 250 -13.07 7.59 22.87
C LEU A 250 -14.13 6.50 22.74
N LEU A 251 -15.14 6.58 23.59
CA LEU A 251 -16.21 5.61 23.72
C LEU A 251 -17.56 6.30 23.66
N GLY A 252 -18.52 5.66 22.99
CA GLY A 252 -19.89 6.15 22.93
C GLY A 252 -20.54 6.03 24.31
N MET A 253 -21.33 7.03 24.70
CA MET A 253 -22.14 6.92 25.90
C MET A 253 -23.19 5.82 25.70
N MET A 254 -23.26 4.87 26.63
CA MET A 254 -24.29 3.83 26.59
C MET A 254 -25.67 4.48 26.77
N GLN A 255 -26.45 4.56 25.70
CA GLN A 255 -27.84 5.01 25.78
C GLN A 255 -28.76 3.84 26.09
N SER A 256 -29.60 3.99 27.12
CA SER A 256 -30.72 3.07 27.34
C SER A 256 -31.76 3.33 26.25
N ALA A 257 -31.96 2.38 25.34
CA ALA A 257 -33.01 2.47 24.33
C ALA A 257 -34.42 2.18 24.90
N VAL A 258 -34.59 2.08 26.23
CA VAL A 258 -35.83 1.64 26.86
C VAL A 258 -36.36 2.73 27.78
N LYS A 259 -37.66 3.08 27.62
CA LYS A 259 -38.43 3.95 28.54
C LYS A 259 -38.34 3.49 30.00
N ASP A 260 -38.13 2.19 30.22
CA ASP A 260 -37.84 1.59 31.51
C ASP A 260 -36.33 1.46 31.76
N ARG A 261 -35.85 2.21 32.76
CA ARG A 261 -34.46 2.17 33.26
C ARG A 261 -34.00 0.79 33.76
N GLY A 262 -34.92 -0.19 33.89
CA GLY A 262 -34.66 -1.54 34.40
C GLY A 262 -34.23 -2.59 33.36
N ALA A 263 -34.24 -2.28 32.07
CA ALA A 263 -34.00 -3.28 31.01
C ALA A 263 -32.53 -3.42 30.56
N ILE A 264 -31.61 -2.54 31.02
CA ILE A 264 -30.18 -2.78 30.82
C ILE A 264 -29.77 -3.88 31.79
N LYS A 265 -29.34 -5.03 31.25
CA LYS A 265 -28.75 -6.10 32.06
C LYS A 265 -27.61 -5.51 32.90
N LEU A 266 -27.67 -5.72 34.21
CA LEU A 266 -26.68 -5.21 35.17
C LEU A 266 -25.25 -5.55 34.74
N GLU A 267 -25.07 -6.73 34.14
CA GLU A 267 -23.83 -7.22 33.54
C GLU A 267 -23.26 -6.28 32.47
N THR A 268 -24.07 -5.79 31.53
CA THR A 268 -23.61 -4.90 30.45
C THR A 268 -23.23 -3.53 30.99
N ARG A 269 -23.95 -3.03 32.00
CA ARG A 269 -23.60 -1.78 32.68
C ARG A 269 -22.28 -1.93 33.44
N ASN A 270 -22.11 -3.03 34.17
CA ASN A 270 -20.88 -3.31 34.89
C ASN A 270 -19.70 -3.46 33.93
N ALA A 271 -19.89 -4.10 32.77
CA ALA A 271 -18.89 -4.18 31.72
C ALA A 271 -18.48 -2.82 31.19
N TYR A 272 -19.44 -1.93 30.92
CA TYR A 272 -19.13 -0.57 30.47
C TYR A 272 -18.31 0.22 31.50
N VAL A 273 -18.66 0.10 32.80
CA VAL A 273 -17.90 0.74 33.88
C VAL A 273 -16.49 0.17 33.98
N ARG A 274 -16.33 -1.15 33.86
CA ARG A 274 -15.00 -1.82 33.88
C ARG A 274 -14.13 -1.45 32.69
N ILE A 275 -14.72 -1.16 31.53
CA ILE A 275 -13.98 -0.67 30.35
C ILE A 275 -13.42 0.74 30.58
N ILE A 276 -14.09 1.54 31.44
CA ILE A 276 -13.66 2.91 31.77
C ILE A 276 -12.62 2.92 32.90
N GLN A 277 -12.72 1.98 33.85
CA GLN A 277 -11.79 1.83 34.98
C GLN A 277 -10.43 1.29 34.55
#